data_AF-A0A9D2PQD2-F1
#
_entry.id   AF-A0A9D2PQD2-F1
#
_cell.length_a   1.000
_cell.length_b   1.000
_cell.length_c   1.000
_cell.angle_alpha   90.00
_cell.angle_beta   90.00
_cell.angle_gamma   90.00
#
_symmetry.space_group_name_H-M   'P 1'
#
loop_
_entity.id
_entity.type
_entity.pdbx_description
1 polymer ?
#
loop_
_entity_poly.entity_id
_entity_poly.type
_entity_poly.pdbx_seq_one_letter_code
_entity_poly.pdbx_strand_id
1 'polypeptide(L)'
;MDRTNFEEILHEVKKYHRDADGLFAEYYKKVDQMRKELRDDVFQQKIKDDVYPYYSGTLMGCQTVAKSNIHAICESIKDDLKSWTLKPIRPETMQILSCINDFNIRLTKDELSILEADVKSNMFAGKIFTEIAKNNGYRVQMPDVTAYLKALRTAESDACVAIDAYCGSSPDFIGRDLLDKRRFNGSPIGEWEVWYRIYAAEYAEKHNSLDEAAGMWEQSKVSIAYTLTEKERARLKDIIDDIGKLDGTEKTEKIKRLLGSDSDINDKLQLMGDDYEEIAAQYMVVGQQEASYIK
;
A
#
# COMPACT_ATOMS: atom_id res chain seq x y z
N MET A 1 -3.57 -20.20 9.82
CA MET A 1 -3.60 -18.80 9.37
C MET A 1 -3.03 -18.82 7.98
N ASP A 2 -3.86 -18.58 6.98
CA ASP A 2 -3.39 -18.45 5.60
C ASP A 2 -2.48 -17.23 5.56
N ARG A 3 -1.24 -17.43 5.09
CA ARG A 3 -0.27 -16.35 4.94
C ARG A 3 -0.82 -15.35 3.94
N THR A 4 -0.63 -14.06 4.19
CA THR A 4 -0.91 -13.07 3.15
C THR A 4 0.06 -13.30 1.97
N ASN A 5 -0.35 -13.03 0.74
CA ASN A 5 0.53 -13.21 -0.43
C ASN A 5 1.88 -12.43 -0.27
N PHE A 6 1.90 -11.35 0.53
CA PHE A 6 3.13 -10.61 0.85
C PHE A 6 4.06 -11.37 1.82
N GLU A 7 3.51 -12.10 2.79
CA GLU A 7 4.30 -13.00 3.66
C GLU A 7 4.92 -14.16 2.87
N GLU A 8 4.30 -14.57 1.76
CA GLU A 8 4.86 -15.60 0.88
C GLU A 8 6.11 -15.10 0.14
N ILE A 9 6.15 -13.83 -0.28
CA ILE A 9 7.37 -13.22 -0.86
C ILE A 9 8.51 -13.26 0.16
N LEU A 10 8.24 -12.84 1.40
CA LEU A 10 9.24 -12.88 2.48
C LEU A 10 9.69 -14.31 2.78
N HIS A 11 8.75 -15.26 2.77
CA HIS A 11 9.06 -16.66 2.98
C HIS A 11 10.03 -17.20 1.94
N GLU A 12 9.83 -16.85 0.67
CA GLU A 12 10.69 -17.32 -0.41
C GLU A 12 12.10 -16.71 -0.32
N VAL A 13 12.22 -15.43 0.06
CA VAL A 13 13.53 -14.82 0.35
C VAL A 13 14.24 -15.53 1.50
N LYS A 14 13.55 -15.77 2.62
CA LYS A 14 14.12 -16.48 3.79
C LYS A 14 14.51 -17.92 3.47
N LYS A 15 13.75 -18.59 2.60
CA LYS A 15 14.07 -19.93 2.13
C LYS A 15 15.34 -19.92 1.28
N TYR A 16 15.41 -19.01 0.30
CA TYR A 16 16.62 -18.86 -0.51
C TYR A 16 17.86 -18.52 0.33
N HIS A 17 17.77 -17.60 1.31
CA HIS A 17 18.90 -17.28 2.19
C HIS A 17 19.42 -18.51 2.92
N ARG A 18 18.53 -19.35 3.47
CA ARG A 18 18.92 -20.61 4.13
C ARG A 18 19.58 -21.59 3.17
N ASP A 19 19.05 -21.73 1.96
CA ASP A 19 19.60 -22.63 0.94
C ASP A 19 21.00 -22.14 0.49
N ALA A 20 21.16 -20.82 0.31
CA ALA A 20 22.42 -20.19 -0.04
C ALA A 20 23.47 -20.33 1.06
N ASP A 21 23.09 -20.13 2.33
CA ASP A 21 24.00 -20.33 3.47
C ASP A 21 24.50 -21.77 3.56
N GLY A 22 23.62 -22.75 3.28
CA GLY A 22 24.01 -24.15 3.15
C GLY A 22 25.06 -24.37 2.07
N LEU A 23 24.85 -23.79 0.88
CA LEU A 23 25.80 -23.86 -0.23
C LEU A 23 27.14 -23.19 0.10
N PHE A 24 27.13 -22.04 0.78
CA PHE A 24 28.34 -21.36 1.22
C PHE A 24 29.13 -22.23 2.19
N ALA A 25 28.48 -22.79 3.21
CA ALA A 25 29.14 -23.66 4.18
C ALA A 25 29.76 -24.90 3.53
N GLU A 26 29.06 -25.53 2.59
CA GLU A 26 29.58 -26.67 1.83
C GLU A 26 30.77 -26.31 0.94
N TYR A 27 30.68 -25.18 0.24
CA TYR A 27 31.77 -24.68 -0.59
C TYR A 27 33.04 -24.50 0.23
N TYR A 28 32.97 -23.74 1.34
CA TYR A 28 34.15 -23.47 2.17
C TYR A 28 34.70 -24.73 2.83
N LYS A 29 33.84 -25.65 3.27
CA LYS A 29 34.27 -26.95 3.80
C LYS A 29 35.08 -27.73 2.76
N LYS A 30 34.64 -27.74 1.50
CA LYS A 30 35.33 -28.43 0.40
C LYS A 30 36.64 -27.73 0.03
N VAL A 31 36.64 -26.41 -0.02
CA VAL A 31 37.84 -25.57 -0.26
C VAL A 31 38.90 -25.85 0.81
N ASP A 32 38.53 -25.81 2.09
CA ASP A 32 39.44 -26.03 3.22
C ASP A 32 40.01 -27.45 3.23
N GLN A 33 39.19 -28.45 2.91
CA GLN A 33 39.66 -29.83 2.79
C GLN A 33 40.67 -29.97 1.66
N MET A 34 40.34 -29.48 0.47
CA MET A 34 41.21 -29.57 -0.70
C MET A 34 42.53 -28.82 -0.50
N ARG A 35 42.50 -27.67 0.18
CA ARG A 35 43.70 -26.88 0.49
C ARG A 35 44.66 -27.63 1.41
N LYS A 36 44.16 -28.52 2.28
CA LYS A 36 44.99 -29.35 3.17
C LYS A 36 45.56 -30.59 2.47
N GLU A 37 44.85 -31.11 1.46
CA GLU A 37 45.16 -32.40 0.83
C GLU A 37 45.96 -32.28 -0.48
N LEU A 38 45.86 -31.14 -1.17
CA LEU A 38 46.43 -30.94 -2.52
C LEU A 38 47.59 -29.96 -2.53
N ARG A 39 48.47 -30.09 -3.52
CA ARG A 39 49.47 -29.06 -3.85
C ARG A 39 48.78 -27.82 -4.44
N ASP A 40 49.35 -26.65 -4.21
CA ASP A 40 48.76 -25.35 -4.57
C ASP A 40 48.36 -25.24 -6.05
N ASP A 41 49.19 -25.73 -6.97
CA ASP A 41 48.93 -25.72 -8.42
C ASP A 41 47.70 -26.57 -8.79
N VAL A 42 47.62 -27.78 -8.26
CA VAL A 42 46.50 -28.71 -8.46
C VAL A 42 45.23 -28.21 -7.78
N PHE A 43 45.36 -27.60 -6.60
CA PHE A 43 44.27 -26.98 -5.87
C PHE A 43 43.62 -25.85 -6.68
N GLN A 44 44.43 -24.90 -7.15
CA GLN A 44 43.92 -23.76 -7.93
C GLN A 44 43.22 -24.21 -9.22
N GLN A 45 43.78 -25.22 -9.91
CA GLN A 45 43.17 -25.76 -11.11
C GLN A 45 41.81 -26.43 -10.81
N LYS A 46 41.72 -27.29 -9.79
CA LYS A 46 40.45 -27.93 -9.41
C LYS A 46 39.39 -26.94 -8.92
N ILE A 47 39.80 -25.90 -8.19
CA ILE A 47 38.86 -24.85 -7.77
C ILE A 47 38.25 -24.17 -8.99
N LYS A 48 39.08 -23.78 -9.96
CA LYS A 48 38.65 -23.07 -11.17
C LYS A 48 37.80 -23.93 -12.10
N ASP A 49 38.20 -25.18 -12.32
CA ASP A 49 37.61 -26.01 -13.36
C ASP A 49 36.36 -26.77 -12.87
N ASP A 50 36.31 -27.16 -11.59
CA ASP A 50 35.27 -28.05 -11.07
C ASP A 50 34.47 -27.44 -9.91
N VAL A 51 35.14 -26.93 -8.87
CA VAL A 51 34.46 -26.58 -7.62
C VAL A 51 33.68 -25.28 -7.76
N TYR A 52 34.32 -24.19 -8.18
CA TYR A 52 33.67 -22.90 -8.32
C TYR A 52 32.49 -22.96 -9.32
N PRO A 53 32.63 -23.50 -10.54
CA PRO A 53 31.52 -23.57 -11.50
C PRO A 53 30.30 -24.33 -10.97
N TYR A 54 30.52 -25.40 -10.19
CA TYR A 54 29.44 -26.18 -9.60
C TYR A 54 28.62 -25.38 -8.58
N TYR A 55 29.29 -24.76 -7.60
CA TYR A 55 28.60 -24.01 -6.54
C TYR A 55 28.01 -22.70 -7.06
N SER A 56 28.74 -21.97 -7.91
CA SER A 56 28.22 -20.74 -8.55
C SER A 56 27.02 -21.04 -9.45
N GLY A 57 27.09 -22.12 -10.26
CA GLY A 57 25.98 -22.55 -11.11
C GLY A 57 24.75 -23.00 -10.33
N THR A 58 24.95 -23.70 -9.21
CA THR A 58 23.85 -24.14 -8.34
C THR A 58 23.19 -22.95 -7.65
N LEU A 59 23.99 -22.00 -7.13
CA LEU A 59 23.49 -20.76 -6.55
C LEU A 59 22.65 -19.97 -7.56
N MET A 60 23.14 -19.82 -8.80
CA MET A 60 22.41 -19.15 -9.88
C MET A 60 21.08 -19.86 -10.21
N GLY A 61 21.06 -21.19 -10.16
CA GLY A 61 19.84 -21.99 -10.29
C GLY A 61 18.83 -21.67 -9.17
N CYS A 62 19.28 -21.68 -7.92
CA CYS A 62 18.47 -21.31 -6.76
C CYS A 62 17.93 -19.87 -6.87
N GLN A 63 18.75 -18.90 -7.29
CA GLN A 63 18.34 -17.51 -7.51
C GLN A 63 17.23 -17.43 -8.57
N THR A 64 17.38 -18.15 -9.68
CA THR A 64 16.40 -18.16 -10.77
C THR A 64 15.05 -18.70 -10.31
N VAL A 65 15.05 -19.81 -9.56
CA VAL A 65 13.84 -20.41 -9.01
C VAL A 65 13.16 -19.46 -8.01
N ALA A 66 13.91 -18.90 -7.06
CA ALA A 66 13.37 -17.99 -6.07
C ALA A 66 12.73 -16.74 -6.71
N LYS A 67 13.40 -16.12 -7.68
CA LYS A 67 12.85 -14.97 -8.41
C LYS A 67 11.62 -15.33 -9.23
N SER A 68 11.60 -16.51 -9.86
CA SER A 68 10.41 -16.98 -10.58
C SER A 68 9.21 -17.18 -9.66
N ASN A 69 9.43 -17.70 -8.44
CA ASN A 69 8.38 -17.87 -7.44
C ASN A 69 7.86 -16.53 -6.93
N ILE A 70 8.76 -15.59 -6.62
CA ILE A 70 8.39 -14.22 -6.23
C ILE A 70 7.56 -13.54 -7.33
N HIS A 71 7.99 -13.64 -8.58
CA HIS A 71 7.25 -13.10 -9.72
C HIS A 71 5.84 -13.70 -9.83
N ALA A 72 5.71 -15.03 -9.68
CA ALA A 72 4.41 -15.70 -9.72
C ALA A 72 3.46 -15.23 -8.61
N ILE A 73 3.98 -15.00 -7.40
CA ILE A 73 3.21 -14.43 -6.28
C ILE A 73 2.74 -13.02 -6.63
N CYS A 74 3.62 -12.18 -7.17
CA CYS A 74 3.27 -10.82 -7.59
C CYS A 74 2.24 -10.80 -8.72
N GLU A 75 2.30 -11.72 -9.69
CA GLU A 75 1.28 -11.86 -10.74
C GLU A 75 -0.08 -12.29 -10.15
N SER A 76 -0.10 -13.23 -9.20
CA SER A 76 -1.34 -13.61 -8.51
C SER A 76 -1.98 -12.41 -7.80
N ILE A 77 -1.17 -11.56 -7.14
CA ILE A 77 -1.65 -10.32 -6.50
C ILE A 77 -2.23 -9.34 -7.54
N LYS A 78 -1.59 -9.22 -8.72
CA LYS A 78 -2.09 -8.37 -9.82
C LYS A 78 -3.41 -8.91 -10.38
N ASP A 79 -3.55 -10.23 -10.48
CA ASP A 79 -4.79 -10.87 -10.94
C ASP A 79 -5.94 -10.68 -9.95
N ASP A 80 -5.68 -10.75 -8.64
CA ASP A 80 -6.67 -10.42 -7.61
C ASP A 80 -7.14 -8.96 -7.73
N LEU A 81 -6.19 -8.04 -7.91
CA LEU A 81 -6.51 -6.62 -8.14
C LEU A 81 -7.32 -6.43 -9.43
N LYS A 82 -6.97 -7.14 -10.50
CA LYS A 82 -7.67 -7.11 -11.78
C LYS A 82 -9.10 -7.63 -11.64
N SER A 83 -9.28 -8.75 -10.95
CA SER A 83 -10.59 -9.31 -10.63
C SER A 83 -11.46 -8.32 -9.84
N TRP A 84 -10.85 -7.66 -8.86
CA TRP A 84 -11.53 -6.63 -8.06
C TRP A 84 -11.91 -5.40 -8.89
N THR A 85 -10.99 -4.88 -9.70
CA THR A 85 -11.23 -3.69 -10.55
C THR A 85 -12.24 -3.95 -11.68
N LEU A 86 -12.32 -5.17 -12.20
CA LEU A 86 -13.21 -5.56 -13.30
C LEU A 86 -14.53 -6.15 -12.82
N LYS A 87 -14.79 -6.19 -11.51
CA LYS A 87 -16.06 -6.68 -10.98
C LYS A 87 -17.22 -5.90 -11.62
N PRO A 88 -18.26 -6.56 -12.14
CA PRO A 88 -19.40 -5.85 -12.71
C PRO A 88 -20.14 -5.05 -11.62
N ILE A 89 -20.62 -3.86 -11.98
CA ILE A 89 -21.48 -3.06 -11.11
C ILE A 89 -22.87 -3.73 -11.10
N ARG A 90 -23.47 -3.87 -9.92
CA ARG A 90 -24.86 -4.31 -9.82
C ARG A 90 -25.78 -3.29 -10.52
N PRO A 91 -26.71 -3.71 -11.40
CA PRO A 91 -27.59 -2.79 -12.12
C PRO A 91 -28.33 -1.83 -11.18
N GLU A 92 -28.75 -2.31 -10.01
CA GLU A 92 -29.48 -1.55 -9.00
C GLU A 92 -28.61 -0.43 -8.41
N THR A 93 -27.37 -0.74 -8.05
CA THR A 93 -26.40 0.25 -7.56
C THR A 93 -26.12 1.31 -8.62
N MET A 94 -25.98 0.90 -9.89
CA MET A 94 -25.75 1.85 -10.99
C MET A 94 -26.97 2.76 -11.21
N GLN A 95 -28.19 2.23 -11.15
CA GLN A 95 -29.41 3.02 -11.26
C GLN A 95 -29.52 4.05 -10.13
N ILE A 96 -29.24 3.64 -8.89
CA ILE A 96 -29.25 4.55 -7.73
C ILE A 96 -28.23 5.68 -7.93
N LEU A 97 -26.98 5.34 -8.28
CA LEU A 97 -25.93 6.34 -8.53
C LEU A 97 -26.27 7.28 -9.69
N SER A 98 -26.87 6.76 -10.77
CA SER A 98 -27.35 7.58 -11.90
C SER A 98 -28.45 8.53 -11.46
N CYS A 99 -29.49 8.03 -10.77
CA CYS A 99 -30.58 8.88 -10.27
C CYS A 99 -30.07 10.01 -9.36
N ILE A 100 -29.15 9.70 -8.44
CA ILE A 100 -28.56 10.71 -7.55
C ILE A 100 -27.84 11.79 -8.38
N ASN A 101 -27.05 11.38 -9.38
CA ASN A 101 -26.30 12.28 -10.23
C ASN A 101 -27.21 13.11 -11.16
N ASP A 102 -28.14 12.46 -11.86
CA ASP A 102 -29.00 13.06 -12.90
C ASP A 102 -30.01 14.04 -12.30
N PHE A 103 -30.55 13.73 -11.13
CA PHE A 103 -31.45 14.63 -10.40
C PHE A 103 -30.72 15.56 -9.43
N ASN A 104 -29.38 15.49 -9.35
CA ASN A 104 -28.55 16.27 -8.45
C ASN A 104 -29.05 16.20 -6.99
N ILE A 105 -29.38 14.98 -6.54
CA ILE A 105 -29.89 14.72 -5.19
C ILE A 105 -28.77 15.00 -4.19
N ARG A 106 -29.06 15.88 -3.25
CA ARG A 106 -28.15 16.19 -2.14
C ARG A 106 -28.21 15.06 -1.12
N LEU A 107 -27.04 14.57 -0.72
CA LEU A 107 -26.89 13.51 0.26
C LEU A 107 -26.06 14.01 1.42
N THR A 108 -26.51 13.65 2.62
CA THR A 108 -25.79 13.81 3.88
C THR A 108 -24.62 12.82 3.99
N LYS A 109 -23.72 13.03 4.94
CA LYS A 109 -22.62 12.08 5.23
C LYS A 109 -23.14 10.67 5.55
N ASP A 110 -24.20 10.55 6.33
CA ASP A 110 -24.79 9.26 6.70
C ASP A 110 -25.37 8.53 5.49
N GLU A 111 -26.09 9.25 4.62
CA GLU A 111 -26.64 8.68 3.38
C GLU A 111 -25.53 8.24 2.41
N LEU A 112 -24.44 9.01 2.31
CA LEU A 112 -23.26 8.61 1.56
C LEU A 112 -22.61 7.35 2.16
N SER A 113 -22.56 7.24 3.48
CA SER A 113 -21.96 6.10 4.18
C SER A 113 -22.77 4.80 3.98
N ILE A 114 -24.09 4.90 3.80
CA ILE A 114 -24.93 3.74 3.46
C ILE A 114 -24.55 3.17 2.09
N LEU A 115 -24.30 4.05 1.11
CA LEU A 115 -23.93 3.66 -0.26
C LEU A 115 -22.51 3.07 -0.35
N GLU A 116 -21.64 3.38 0.61
CA GLU A 116 -20.23 2.96 0.64
C GLU A 116 -20.07 1.43 0.51
N ALA A 117 -20.90 0.66 1.22
CA ALA A 117 -20.81 -0.80 1.26
C ALA A 117 -20.99 -1.44 -0.12
N ASP A 118 -21.84 -0.85 -0.97
CA ASP A 118 -22.14 -1.35 -2.31
C ASP A 118 -21.12 -0.93 -3.36
N VAL A 119 -20.42 0.19 -3.13
CA VAL A 119 -19.45 0.74 -4.10
C VAL A 119 -18.00 0.39 -3.78
N LYS A 120 -17.64 0.10 -2.53
CA LYS A 120 -16.25 -0.12 -2.09
C LYS A 120 -15.54 -1.30 -2.76
N SER A 121 -16.29 -2.27 -3.29
CA SER A 121 -15.72 -3.43 -3.97
C SER A 121 -15.62 -3.27 -5.49
N ASN A 122 -15.82 -2.06 -6.00
CA ASN A 122 -15.88 -1.78 -7.42
C ASN A 122 -15.26 -0.42 -7.75
N MET A 123 -14.17 -0.43 -8.51
CA MET A 123 -13.44 0.79 -8.86
C MET A 123 -14.30 1.81 -9.61
N PHE A 124 -15.15 1.36 -10.54
CA PHE A 124 -16.00 2.27 -11.33
C PHE A 124 -17.12 2.87 -10.49
N ALA A 125 -17.80 2.05 -9.69
CA ALA A 125 -18.83 2.54 -8.78
C ALA A 125 -18.24 3.52 -7.76
N GLY A 126 -17.05 3.21 -7.22
CA GLY A 126 -16.33 4.11 -6.31
C GLY A 126 -15.92 5.44 -6.95
N LYS A 127 -15.54 5.47 -8.24
CA LYS A 127 -15.26 6.73 -8.96
C LYS A 127 -16.51 7.60 -9.10
N ILE A 128 -17.64 7.00 -9.47
CA ILE A 128 -18.92 7.73 -9.58
C ILE A 128 -19.34 8.25 -8.20
N PHE A 129 -19.24 7.40 -7.18
CA PHE A 129 -19.51 7.78 -5.80
C PHE A 129 -18.61 8.93 -5.31
N THR A 130 -17.33 8.94 -5.69
CA THR A 130 -16.40 10.03 -5.33
C THR A 130 -16.86 11.38 -5.89
N GLU A 131 -17.36 11.41 -7.13
CA GLU A 131 -17.88 12.64 -7.72
C GLU A 131 -19.21 13.07 -7.08
N ILE A 132 -20.08 12.11 -6.75
CA ILE A 132 -21.31 12.38 -5.97
C ILE A 132 -20.97 12.96 -4.60
N ALA A 133 -20.02 12.37 -3.86
CA ALA A 133 -19.58 12.87 -2.57
C ALA A 133 -19.01 14.30 -2.68
N LYS A 134 -18.20 14.55 -3.72
CA LYS A 134 -17.62 15.86 -4.01
C LYS A 134 -18.68 16.92 -4.31
N ASN A 135 -19.72 16.57 -5.05
CA ASN A 135 -20.85 17.46 -5.28
C ASN A 135 -21.57 17.81 -3.96
N ASN A 136 -21.54 16.92 -2.99
CA ASN A 136 -22.09 17.10 -1.64
C ASN A 136 -21.12 17.77 -0.64
N GLY A 137 -19.95 18.22 -1.09
CA GLY A 137 -18.97 18.93 -0.27
C GLY A 137 -17.94 18.03 0.41
N TYR A 138 -18.04 16.71 0.22
CA TYR A 138 -17.15 15.71 0.78
C TYR A 138 -16.11 15.23 -0.23
N ARG A 139 -14.88 15.08 0.21
CA ARG A 139 -13.83 14.39 -0.53
C ARG A 139 -13.66 13.00 0.05
N VAL A 140 -13.77 12.04 -0.85
CA VAL A 140 -13.63 10.61 -0.62
C VAL A 140 -12.30 10.16 -1.21
N GLN A 141 -11.46 9.49 -0.43
CA GLN A 141 -10.19 8.96 -0.91
C GLN A 141 -10.40 7.56 -1.49
N MET A 142 -10.24 7.45 -2.82
CA MET A 142 -10.26 6.17 -3.51
C MET A 142 -8.88 5.51 -3.49
N PRO A 143 -8.81 4.16 -3.53
CA PRO A 143 -7.55 3.45 -3.69
C PRO A 143 -6.86 3.82 -5.02
N ASP A 144 -5.61 4.29 -4.94
CA ASP A 144 -4.81 4.55 -6.14
C ASP A 144 -4.17 3.27 -6.65
N VAL A 145 -4.87 2.62 -7.59
CA VAL A 145 -4.42 1.40 -8.27
C VAL A 145 -3.05 1.57 -8.93
N THR A 146 -2.73 2.75 -9.45
CA THR A 146 -1.44 3.00 -10.12
C THR A 146 -0.32 3.10 -9.10
N ALA A 147 -0.53 3.82 -8.01
CA ALA A 147 0.43 3.90 -6.91
C ALA A 147 0.64 2.50 -6.28
N TYR A 148 -0.42 1.73 -6.09
CA TYR A 148 -0.33 0.34 -5.62
C TYR A 148 0.49 -0.55 -6.57
N LEU A 149 0.22 -0.53 -7.87
CA LEU A 149 0.99 -1.31 -8.85
C LEU A 149 2.47 -0.90 -8.88
N LYS A 150 2.77 0.38 -8.63
CA LYS A 150 4.14 0.86 -8.48
C LYS A 150 4.79 0.30 -7.21
N ALA A 151 4.11 0.35 -6.07
CA ALA A 151 4.59 -0.21 -4.80
C ALA A 151 4.85 -1.72 -4.92
N LEU A 152 3.94 -2.47 -5.55
CA LEU A 152 4.12 -3.91 -5.79
C LEU A 152 5.35 -4.20 -6.67
N ARG A 153 5.57 -3.41 -7.73
CA ARG A 153 6.79 -3.54 -8.57
C ARG A 153 8.06 -3.23 -7.78
N THR A 154 8.03 -2.22 -6.91
CA THR A 154 9.15 -1.91 -6.02
C THR A 154 9.41 -3.09 -5.09
N ALA A 155 8.39 -3.64 -4.43
CA ALA A 155 8.52 -4.80 -3.56
C ALA A 155 9.10 -6.03 -4.28
N GLU A 156 8.62 -6.31 -5.50
CA GLU A 156 9.14 -7.39 -6.36
C GLU A 156 10.63 -7.17 -6.69
N SER A 157 10.98 -5.96 -7.12
CA SER A 157 12.36 -5.58 -7.46
C SER A 157 13.30 -5.70 -6.26
N ASP A 158 12.86 -5.19 -5.12
CA ASP A 158 13.59 -5.18 -3.86
C ASP A 158 13.83 -6.60 -3.34
N ALA A 159 12.82 -7.47 -3.41
CA ALA A 159 12.97 -8.88 -3.10
C ALA A 159 13.96 -9.57 -4.05
N CYS A 160 13.89 -9.29 -5.37
CA CYS A 160 14.85 -9.83 -6.34
C CYS A 160 16.28 -9.35 -6.07
N VAL A 161 16.47 -8.09 -5.66
CA VAL A 161 17.79 -7.59 -5.23
C VAL A 161 18.27 -8.32 -3.98
N ALA A 162 17.38 -8.59 -3.03
CA ALA A 162 17.70 -9.37 -1.82
C ALA A 162 18.07 -10.84 -2.11
N ILE A 163 17.64 -11.38 -3.25
CA ILE A 163 18.09 -12.69 -3.76
C ILE A 163 19.45 -12.55 -4.46
N ASP A 164 19.56 -11.63 -5.41
CA ASP A 164 20.71 -11.53 -6.32
C ASP A 164 21.99 -11.05 -5.62
N ALA A 165 21.87 -10.20 -4.59
CA ALA A 165 22.99 -9.64 -3.86
C ALA A 165 23.33 -10.39 -2.55
N TYR A 166 22.59 -11.44 -2.20
CA TYR A 166 22.84 -12.20 -0.98
C TYR A 166 24.11 -13.03 -1.06
N CYS A 167 25.00 -12.83 -0.10
CA CYS A 167 26.26 -13.58 0.04
C CYS A 167 26.54 -13.94 1.51
N GLY A 168 25.48 -14.18 2.29
CA GLY A 168 25.56 -14.46 3.71
C GLY A 168 25.46 -13.21 4.57
N SER A 169 25.47 -13.41 5.89
CA SER A 169 25.26 -12.33 6.86
C SER A 169 26.41 -11.32 6.90
N SER A 170 26.05 -10.06 7.15
CA SER A 170 26.99 -9.00 7.51
C SER A 170 27.67 -9.31 8.85
N PRO A 171 28.95 -8.96 9.05
CA PRO A 171 29.84 -8.23 8.14
C PRO A 171 30.71 -9.12 7.24
N ASP A 172 30.68 -10.44 7.44
CA ASP A 172 31.67 -11.34 6.86
C ASP A 172 31.38 -11.70 5.40
N PHE A 173 30.10 -11.69 4.99
CA PHE A 173 29.65 -11.96 3.61
C PHE A 173 30.35 -13.17 3.00
N ILE A 174 30.26 -14.31 3.69
CA ILE A 174 31.03 -15.52 3.38
C ILE A 174 30.91 -15.96 1.92
N GLY A 175 29.73 -15.83 1.30
CA GLY A 175 29.50 -16.25 -0.09
C GLY A 175 29.88 -15.22 -1.16
N ARG A 176 30.62 -14.16 -0.81
CA ARG A 176 30.92 -13.04 -1.73
C ARG A 176 31.59 -13.50 -3.02
N ASP A 177 32.48 -14.47 -2.91
CA ASP A 177 33.25 -15.03 -4.02
C ASP A 177 32.38 -15.83 -5.00
N LEU A 178 31.26 -16.39 -4.55
CA LEU A 178 30.30 -17.15 -5.37
C LEU A 178 29.25 -16.27 -6.07
N LEU A 179 29.18 -14.99 -5.72
CA LEU A 179 28.19 -14.04 -6.24
C LEU A 179 28.50 -13.68 -7.71
N ASP A 180 27.53 -13.83 -8.62
CA ASP A 180 27.71 -13.37 -10.00
C ASP A 180 27.81 -11.83 -10.05
N LYS A 181 28.44 -11.33 -11.11
CA LYS A 181 28.47 -9.90 -11.40
C LYS A 181 27.06 -9.37 -11.52
N ARG A 182 26.84 -8.17 -11.00
CA ARG A 182 25.62 -7.42 -11.20
C ARG A 182 25.42 -7.20 -12.71
N ARG A 183 24.21 -7.45 -13.20
CA ARG A 183 23.84 -7.29 -14.61
C ARG A 183 22.75 -6.22 -14.76
N PHE A 184 22.82 -5.51 -15.88
CA PHE A 184 21.76 -4.62 -16.34
C PHE A 184 21.43 -4.98 -17.79
N ASN A 185 20.16 -5.33 -18.06
CA ASN A 185 19.71 -5.82 -19.38
C ASN A 185 20.60 -6.94 -19.94
N GLY A 186 20.97 -7.91 -19.10
CA GLY A 186 21.82 -9.05 -19.46
C GLY A 186 23.33 -8.75 -19.55
N SER A 187 23.72 -7.46 -19.56
CA SER A 187 25.12 -7.04 -19.62
C SER A 187 25.72 -6.89 -18.22
N PRO A 188 26.92 -7.44 -17.95
CA PRO A 188 27.58 -7.27 -16.65
C PRO A 188 28.02 -5.81 -16.47
N ILE A 189 27.66 -5.21 -15.34
CA ILE A 189 27.97 -3.82 -15.00
C ILE A 189 28.97 -3.66 -13.84
N GLY A 190 29.27 -4.73 -13.11
CA GLY A 190 30.27 -4.70 -12.04
C GLY A 190 30.02 -5.73 -10.94
N GLU A 191 30.80 -5.64 -9.87
CA GLU A 191 30.51 -6.36 -8.63
C GLU A 191 29.33 -5.72 -7.90
N TRP A 192 28.64 -6.51 -7.08
CA TRP A 192 27.67 -5.97 -6.13
C TRP A 192 28.37 -5.15 -5.06
N GLU A 193 27.98 -3.89 -4.96
CA GLU A 193 28.53 -3.00 -3.97
C GLU A 193 28.11 -3.39 -2.54
N VAL A 194 28.86 -2.95 -1.53
CA VAL A 194 28.68 -3.40 -0.13
C VAL A 194 27.27 -3.09 0.39
N TRP A 195 26.70 -1.95 0.02
CA TRP A 195 25.35 -1.56 0.45
C TRP A 195 24.26 -2.50 -0.07
N TYR A 196 24.39 -3.07 -1.28
CA TYR A 196 23.44 -4.07 -1.78
C TYR A 196 23.53 -5.38 -0.99
N ARG A 197 24.73 -5.76 -0.56
CA ARG A 197 24.95 -6.95 0.26
C ARG A 197 24.41 -6.79 1.67
N ILE A 198 24.62 -5.62 2.28
CA ILE A 198 24.00 -5.26 3.57
C ILE A 198 22.48 -5.30 3.44
N TYR A 199 21.94 -4.64 2.41
CA TYR A 199 20.51 -4.63 2.14
C TYR A 199 19.93 -6.04 2.01
N ALA A 200 20.57 -6.92 1.20
CA ALA A 200 20.13 -8.29 1.03
C ALA A 200 20.19 -9.12 2.32
N ALA A 201 21.26 -8.96 3.11
CA ALA A 201 21.42 -9.65 4.38
C ALA A 201 20.37 -9.23 5.43
N GLU A 202 19.97 -7.95 5.42
CA GLU A 202 19.00 -7.41 6.39
C GLU A 202 17.55 -7.47 5.89
N TYR A 203 17.30 -7.78 4.62
CA TYR A 203 15.97 -7.72 4.01
C TYR A 203 14.91 -8.52 4.78
N ALA A 204 15.29 -9.67 5.32
CA ALA A 204 14.40 -10.54 6.09
C ALA A 204 13.87 -9.91 7.39
N GLU A 205 14.53 -8.86 7.89
CA GLU A 205 14.26 -8.17 9.15
C GLU A 205 13.88 -6.69 8.97
N LYS A 206 14.34 -6.04 7.89
CA LYS A 206 14.24 -4.58 7.68
C LYS A 206 13.65 -4.21 6.31
N HIS A 207 12.67 -4.96 5.82
CA HIS A 207 11.97 -4.60 4.58
C HIS A 207 10.94 -3.49 4.83
N ASN A 208 10.97 -2.42 4.03
CA ASN A 208 9.92 -1.39 4.08
C ASN A 208 8.96 -1.48 2.89
N SER A 209 9.43 -1.97 1.73
CA SER A 209 8.64 -2.00 0.50
C SER A 209 7.53 -3.06 0.51
N LEU A 210 7.73 -4.18 1.20
CA LEU A 210 6.67 -5.18 1.43
C LEU A 210 5.56 -4.61 2.32
N ASP A 211 5.93 -3.95 3.42
CA ASP A 211 4.98 -3.35 4.36
C ASP A 211 4.20 -2.20 3.72
N GLU A 212 4.87 -1.37 2.91
CA GLU A 212 4.22 -0.31 2.12
C GLU A 212 3.20 -0.90 1.14
N ALA A 213 3.58 -1.92 0.36
CA ALA A 213 2.68 -2.56 -0.60
C ALA A 213 1.50 -3.26 0.10
N ALA A 214 1.74 -3.94 1.22
CA ALA A 214 0.70 -4.58 2.02
C ALA A 214 -0.26 -3.55 2.64
N GLY A 215 0.26 -2.45 3.19
CA GLY A 215 -0.56 -1.37 3.75
C GLY A 215 -1.44 -0.70 2.68
N MET A 216 -0.92 -0.49 1.46
CA MET A 216 -1.72 0.02 0.35
C MET A 216 -2.80 -0.97 -0.10
N TRP A 217 -2.51 -2.27 -0.07
CA TRP A 217 -3.50 -3.31 -0.33
C TRP A 217 -4.63 -3.32 0.70
N GLU A 218 -4.31 -3.14 1.98
CA GLU A 218 -5.32 -3.05 3.04
C GLU A 218 -6.15 -1.77 2.93
N GLN A 219 -5.51 -0.62 2.68
CA GLN A 219 -6.22 0.64 2.40
C GLN A 219 -7.14 0.54 1.19
N SER A 220 -6.77 -0.29 0.20
CA SER A 220 -7.67 -0.55 -0.94
C SER A 220 -8.95 -1.29 -0.56
N LYS A 221 -8.98 -1.91 0.62
CA LYS A 221 -10.08 -2.74 1.15
C LYS A 221 -10.81 -2.11 2.34
N VAL A 222 -10.31 -1.00 2.91
CA VAL A 222 -10.82 -0.40 4.15
C VAL A 222 -11.28 1.05 3.91
N SER A 223 -12.30 1.42 4.69
CA SER A 223 -13.19 2.60 4.64
C SER A 223 -12.65 3.88 3.98
N ILE A 224 -13.54 4.47 3.21
CA ILE A 224 -13.40 5.79 2.62
C ILE A 224 -13.27 6.84 3.73
N ALA A 225 -12.12 7.50 3.80
CA ALA A 225 -11.96 8.66 4.67
C ALA A 225 -12.68 9.88 4.06
N TYR A 226 -13.61 10.46 4.82
CA TYR A 226 -14.31 11.68 4.45
C TYR A 226 -13.51 12.89 4.93
N THR A 227 -13.19 13.79 4.01
CA THR A 227 -12.68 15.13 4.32
C THR A 227 -13.55 16.16 3.62
N LEU A 228 -13.50 17.43 4.00
CA LEU A 228 -14.18 18.48 3.25
C LEU A 228 -13.39 18.90 2.02
N THR A 229 -14.10 19.22 0.93
CA THR A 229 -13.47 19.90 -0.22
C THR A 229 -12.99 21.30 0.17
N GLU A 230 -11.99 21.84 -0.52
CA GLU A 230 -11.49 23.20 -0.24
C GLU A 230 -12.59 24.26 -0.38
N LYS A 231 -13.45 24.10 -1.39
CA LYS A 231 -14.60 24.98 -1.61
C LYS A 231 -15.58 24.93 -0.45
N GLU A 232 -15.88 23.74 0.06
CA GLU A 232 -16.80 23.58 1.19
C GLU A 232 -16.17 24.10 2.50
N ARG A 233 -14.87 23.86 2.73
CA ARG A 233 -14.14 24.47 3.85
C ARG A 233 -14.21 25.99 3.81
N ALA A 234 -13.99 26.60 2.65
CA ALA A 234 -14.07 28.05 2.48
C ALA A 234 -15.49 28.58 2.74
N ARG A 235 -16.51 27.92 2.17
CA ARG A 235 -17.92 28.26 2.39
C ARG A 235 -18.28 28.23 3.87
N LEU A 236 -17.90 27.17 4.59
CA LEU A 236 -18.18 27.04 6.02
C LEU A 236 -17.47 28.11 6.84
N LYS A 237 -16.21 28.42 6.50
CA LYS A 237 -15.47 29.50 7.14
C LYS A 237 -16.18 30.84 6.97
N ASP A 238 -16.62 31.19 5.77
CA ASP A 238 -17.36 32.43 5.50
C ASP A 238 -18.68 32.49 6.29
N ILE A 239 -19.41 31.38 6.34
CA ILE A 239 -20.65 31.26 7.12
C ILE A 239 -20.39 31.49 8.62
N ILE A 240 -19.33 30.87 9.15
CA ILE A 240 -18.94 30.99 10.56
C ILE A 240 -18.52 32.41 10.89
N ASP A 241 -17.68 33.02 10.05
CA ASP A 241 -17.23 34.41 10.21
C ASP A 241 -18.43 35.38 10.18
N ASP A 242 -19.41 35.14 9.31
CA ASP A 242 -20.62 35.94 9.23
C ASP A 242 -21.58 35.73 10.42
N ILE A 243 -21.62 34.55 11.00
CA ILE A 243 -22.42 34.25 12.19
C ILE A 243 -21.72 34.76 13.46
N GLY A 244 -20.39 34.79 13.48
CA GLY A 244 -19.58 35.38 14.54
C GLY A 244 -19.75 36.90 14.68
N LYS A 245 -20.21 37.59 13.62
CA LYS A 245 -20.52 39.03 13.63
C LYS A 245 -21.92 39.36 14.17
N LEU A 246 -22.74 38.35 14.49
CA LEU A 246 -24.13 38.51 14.90
C LEU A 246 -24.31 38.17 16.39
N ASP A 247 -25.26 38.85 17.02
CA ASP A 247 -25.53 38.72 18.45
C ASP A 247 -26.92 38.13 18.72
N GLY A 248 -27.04 37.41 19.84
CA GLY A 248 -28.32 36.99 20.42
C GLY A 248 -29.28 36.29 19.44
N THR A 249 -30.47 36.86 19.27
CA THR A 249 -31.58 36.30 18.49
C THR A 249 -31.29 36.21 16.99
N GLU A 250 -30.59 37.19 16.41
CA GLU A 250 -30.25 37.16 14.98
C GLU A 250 -29.30 36.01 14.66
N LYS A 251 -28.34 35.76 15.56
CA LYS A 251 -27.43 34.63 15.47
C LYS A 251 -28.20 33.31 15.50
N THR A 252 -29.12 33.14 16.45
CA THR A 252 -29.94 31.93 16.58
C THR A 252 -30.84 31.70 15.37
N GLU A 253 -31.51 32.74 14.85
CA GLU A 253 -32.34 32.60 13.65
C GLU A 253 -31.55 32.22 12.41
N LYS A 254 -30.34 32.79 12.23
CA LYS A 254 -29.48 32.45 11.10
C LYS A 254 -29.00 31.00 11.19
N ILE A 255 -28.64 30.53 12.39
CA ILE A 255 -28.28 29.13 12.65
C ILE A 255 -29.45 28.19 12.31
N LYS A 256 -30.68 28.52 12.74
CA LYS A 256 -31.88 27.71 12.42
C LYS A 256 -32.14 27.60 10.92
N ARG A 257 -32.09 28.73 10.20
CA ARG A 257 -32.26 28.71 8.73
C ARG A 257 -31.19 27.85 8.06
N LEU A 258 -29.97 27.90 8.58
CA LEU A 258 -28.86 27.13 8.06
C LEU A 258 -29.07 25.62 8.28
N LEU A 259 -29.45 25.20 9.48
CA LEU A 259 -29.79 23.81 9.81
C LEU A 259 -30.96 23.28 8.95
N GLY A 260 -31.94 24.13 8.65
CA GLY A 260 -33.04 23.77 7.75
C GLY A 260 -32.64 23.65 6.27
N SER A 261 -31.56 24.32 5.85
CA SER A 261 -31.05 24.30 4.47
C SER A 261 -29.90 23.33 4.23
N ASP A 262 -29.18 22.94 5.28
CA ASP A 262 -27.95 22.15 5.24
C ASP A 262 -27.95 21.19 6.45
N SER A 263 -28.67 20.08 6.30
CA SER A 263 -29.02 19.19 7.41
C SER A 263 -27.84 18.44 8.01
N ASP A 264 -26.73 18.31 7.30
CA ASP A 264 -25.49 17.64 7.74
C ASP A 264 -24.37 18.63 8.10
N ILE A 265 -24.69 19.91 8.30
CA ILE A 265 -23.68 20.92 8.58
C ILE A 265 -22.85 20.63 9.84
N ASN A 266 -23.44 19.97 10.84
CA ASN A 266 -22.72 19.59 12.05
C ASN A 266 -21.58 18.61 11.75
N ASP A 267 -21.81 17.62 10.89
CA ASP A 267 -20.78 16.67 10.48
C ASP A 267 -19.67 17.38 9.70
N LYS A 268 -20.03 18.35 8.86
CA LYS A 268 -19.07 19.15 8.12
C LYS A 268 -18.21 20.01 9.04
N LEU A 269 -18.80 20.66 10.05
CA LEU A 269 -18.07 21.46 11.04
C LEU A 269 -17.08 20.61 11.85
N GLN A 270 -17.45 19.40 12.25
CA GLN A 270 -16.53 18.47 12.92
C GLN A 270 -15.32 18.11 12.03
N LEU A 271 -15.50 18.03 10.71
CA LEU A 271 -14.42 17.78 9.76
C LEU A 271 -13.50 19.00 9.51
N MET A 272 -13.83 20.18 10.04
CA MET A 272 -12.97 21.37 9.92
C MET A 272 -11.76 21.32 10.87
N GLY A 273 -11.86 20.61 12.00
CA GLY A 273 -10.81 20.46 13.02
C GLY A 273 -11.21 21.06 14.38
N ASP A 274 -10.38 20.83 15.39
CA ASP A 274 -10.64 21.10 16.82
C ASP A 274 -11.09 22.55 17.10
N ASP A 275 -10.56 23.53 16.35
CA ASP A 275 -10.90 24.96 16.48
C ASP A 275 -12.40 25.25 16.21
N TYR A 276 -13.14 24.31 15.61
CA TYR A 276 -14.55 24.46 15.23
C TYR A 276 -15.50 23.56 16.04
N GLU A 277 -15.00 22.79 17.01
CA GLU A 277 -15.81 21.88 17.83
C GLU A 277 -16.83 22.62 18.71
N GLU A 278 -16.44 23.73 19.32
CA GLU A 278 -17.35 24.54 20.15
C GLU A 278 -18.50 25.12 19.31
N ILE A 279 -18.20 25.49 18.07
CA ILE A 279 -19.20 25.99 17.13
C ILE A 279 -20.11 24.84 16.71
N ALA A 280 -19.57 23.67 16.36
CA ALA A 280 -20.38 22.48 16.06
C ALA A 280 -21.32 22.10 17.22
N ALA A 281 -20.85 22.20 18.47
CA ALA A 281 -21.66 21.96 19.66
C ALA A 281 -22.82 22.97 19.80
N GLN A 282 -22.60 24.25 19.52
CA GLN A 282 -23.67 25.27 19.54
C GLN A 282 -24.78 24.96 18.53
N TYR A 283 -24.43 24.48 17.33
CA TYR A 283 -25.41 24.12 16.31
C TYR A 283 -26.18 22.85 16.67
N MET A 284 -25.53 21.85 17.28
CA MET A 284 -26.21 20.66 17.80
C MET A 284 -27.26 21.01 18.87
N VAL A 285 -26.95 21.94 19.79
CA VAL A 285 -27.91 22.36 20.83
C VAL A 285 -29.15 23.03 20.22
N VAL A 286 -28.97 23.91 19.22
CA VAL A 286 -30.09 24.57 18.54
C VAL A 286 -30.93 23.57 17.74
N GLY A 287 -30.30 22.60 17.06
CA GLY A 287 -31.01 21.54 16.34
C GLY A 287 -31.80 20.59 17.25
N GLN A 288 -31.25 20.23 18.41
CA GLN A 288 -31.96 19.40 19.40
C GLN A 288 -33.18 20.09 20.01
N GLN A 289 -33.11 21.41 20.21
CA GLN A 289 -34.26 22.19 20.65
C GLN A 289 -35.40 22.11 19.63
N GLU A 290 -35.14 22.21 18.32
CA GLU A 290 -36.19 22.07 17.29
C GLU A 290 -36.82 20.66 17.25
N ALA A 291 -36.01 19.60 17.36
CA ALA A 291 -36.53 18.23 17.39
C ALA A 291 -37.47 17.96 18.60
N SER A 292 -37.29 18.70 19.70
CA SER A 292 -38.14 18.60 20.88
C SER A 292 -39.49 19.34 20.78
N TYR A 293 -39.65 20.25 19.81
CA TYR A 293 -40.91 20.98 19.54
C TYR A 293 -41.80 20.32 18.48
N ILE A 294 -41.40 19.17 17.91
CA ILE A 294 -42.16 18.41 16.88
C ILE A 294 -42.87 17.17 17.47
N LYS A 295 -43.01 17.06 18.80
CA LYS A 295 -43.84 16.02 19.43
C LYS A 295 -45.27 16.46 19.70
#